data_AF-A0A3G7U3V4-F1
#
_entry.id   AF-A0A3G7U3V4-F1
#
_cell.length_a   1.000
_cell.length_b   1.000
_cell.length_c   1.000
_cell.angle_alpha   90.00
_cell.angle_beta   90.00
_cell.angle_gamma   90.00
#
_symmetry.space_group_name_H-M   'P 1'
#
loop_
_entity.id
_entity.type
_entity.pdbx_description
1 polymer ?
#
loop_
_entity_poly.entity_id
_entity_poly.type
_entity_poly.pdbx_seq_one_letter_code
_entity_poly.pdbx_strand_id
1 'polypeptide(L)' 'MSVMSLRIPEDVAETLTNLAKATGRSKSFLAVDALREYLAREAWQIEEIQKALKEADAGEFATAAEVNAVAAKWRANAG' A
#
# COMPACT_ATOMS: atom_id res chain seq x y z
N MET A 1 5.23 -13.39 -21.17
CA MET A 1 4.78 -12.00 -20.95
C MET A 1 3.29 -11.95 -21.23
N SER A 2 2.50 -11.40 -20.31
CA SER A 2 1.08 -11.13 -20.55
C SER A 2 0.93 -9.70 -21.07
N VAL A 3 0.02 -9.47 -22.02
CA VAL A 3 -0.29 -8.14 -22.56
C VAL A 3 -1.71 -7.79 -22.17
N MET A 4 -1.90 -6.61 -21.59
CA MET A 4 -3.20 -6.05 -21.23
C MET A 4 -3.42 -4.76 -22.01
N SER A 5 -4.59 -4.63 -22.64
CA SER A 5 -5.03 -3.36 -23.23
C SER A 5 -5.87 -2.61 -22.20
N LEU A 6 -5.54 -1.35 -21.95
CA LEU A 6 -6.24 -0.49 -21.02
C LEU A 6 -6.87 0.67 -21.79
N ARG A 7 -8.15 0.92 -21.56
CA ARG A 7 -8.79 2.17 -21.98
C ARG A 7 -8.54 3.20 -20.89
N ILE A 8 -7.84 4.27 -21.24
CA ILE A 8 -7.59 5.40 -20.34
C ILE A 8 -8.29 6.65 -20.87
N PRO A 9 -8.78 7.53 -19.98
CA PRO A 9 -9.24 8.86 -20.35
C PRO A 9 -8.18 9.68 -21.10
N GLU A 10 -8.61 10.62 -21.94
CA GLU A 10 -7.74 11.41 -22.82
C GLU A 10 -6.77 12.30 -22.02
N ASP A 11 -7.26 12.97 -20.98
CA ASP A 11 -6.48 13.78 -20.03
C ASP A 11 -5.34 12.98 -19.37
N VAL A 12 -5.61 11.72 -18.99
CA VAL A 12 -4.61 10.81 -18.44
C VAL A 12 -3.56 10.45 -19.49
N ALA A 13 -3.99 10.18 -20.74
CA ALA A 13 -3.09 9.84 -21.84
C ALA A 13 -2.14 11.00 -22.20
N GLU A 14 -2.64 12.23 -22.18
CA GLU A 14 -1.86 13.44 -22.38
C GLU A 14 -0.84 13.65 -21.26
N THR A 15 -1.27 13.54 -20.01
CA THR A 15 -0.41 13.66 -18.84
C THR A 15 0.72 12.64 -18.87
N LEU A 16 0.41 11.37 -19.17
CA LEU A 16 1.40 10.31 -19.32
C LEU A 16 2.37 10.58 -20.47
N THR A 17 1.89 11.15 -21.58
CA THR A 17 2.73 11.52 -22.72
C THR A 17 3.71 12.64 -22.37
N ASN A 18 3.26 13.66 -21.64
CA ASN A 18 4.13 14.76 -21.21
C ASN A 18 5.17 14.29 -20.20
N LEU A 19 4.78 13.46 -19.23
CA LEU A 19 5.71 12.88 -18.26
C LEU A 19 6.76 12.00 -18.92
N ALA A 20 6.36 11.17 -19.90
CA ALA A 20 7.27 10.35 -20.68
C ALA A 20 8.34 11.20 -21.40
N LYS A 21 7.94 12.31 -22.02
CA LYS A 21 8.87 13.25 -22.68
C LYS A 21 9.83 13.89 -21.67
N ALA A 22 9.31 14.38 -20.54
CA ALA A 22 10.12 15.06 -19.53
C ALA A 22 11.13 14.14 -18.84
N THR A 23 10.80 12.86 -18.66
CA THR A 23 11.64 11.88 -17.95
C THR A 23 12.51 11.03 -18.89
N GLY A 24 12.31 11.13 -20.21
CA GLY A 24 12.97 10.25 -21.19
C GLY A 24 12.56 8.78 -21.09
N ARG A 25 11.44 8.47 -20.42
CA ARG A 25 10.92 7.11 -20.22
C ARG A 25 9.80 6.79 -21.20
N SER A 26 9.60 5.51 -21.49
CA SER A 26 8.46 5.08 -22.30
C SER A 26 7.16 5.14 -21.49
N LYS A 27 6.03 5.37 -22.16
CA LYS A 27 4.70 5.35 -21.53
C LYS A 27 4.43 4.01 -20.83
N SER A 28 4.81 2.89 -21.45
CA SER A 28 4.63 1.56 -20.88
C SER A 28 5.47 1.36 -19.62
N PHE A 29 6.69 1.91 -19.56
CA PHE A 29 7.50 1.88 -18.35
C PHE A 29 6.80 2.59 -17.21
N LEU A 30 6.39 3.85 -17.43
CA LEU A 30 5.72 4.67 -16.40
C LEU A 30 4.39 4.06 -15.95
N ALA A 31 3.60 3.50 -16.88
CA ALA A 31 2.34 2.85 -16.53
C ALA A 31 2.56 1.61 -15.65
N VAL A 32 3.57 0.79 -15.96
CA VAL A 32 3.90 -0.39 -15.15
C VAL A 32 4.48 0.01 -13.79
N ASP A 33 5.30 1.06 -13.75
CA ASP A 33 5.88 1.59 -12.51
C ASP A 33 4.79 2.08 -11.55
N ALA A 34 3.87 2.91 -12.05
CA ALA A 34 2.73 3.39 -11.26
C ALA A 34 1.82 2.25 -10.77
N LEU A 35 1.57 1.24 -11.62
CA LEU A 35 0.81 0.05 -11.23
C LEU A 35 1.52 -0.76 -10.15
N ARG A 36 2.85 -0.90 -10.21
CA ARG A 36 3.63 -1.60 -9.18
C ARG A 36 3.55 -0.87 -7.86
N GLU A 37 3.71 0.45 -7.86
CA GLU A 37 3.61 1.24 -6.64
C GLU A 37 2.21 1.13 -6.02
N TYR A 38 1.16 1.25 -6.84
CA TYR A 38 -0.22 1.05 -6.39
C TYR A 38 -0.42 -0.33 -5.78
N LEU A 39 -0.05 -1.39 -6.51
CA LEU A 39 -0.23 -2.77 -6.03
C LEU A 39 0.58 -3.04 -4.76
N ALA A 40 1.81 -2.55 -4.67
CA ALA A 40 2.62 -2.70 -3.46
C ALA A 40 1.95 -2.03 -2.25
N ARG A 41 1.43 -0.80 -2.42
CA ARG A 41 0.70 -0.08 -1.37
C ARG A 41 -0.61 -0.74 -0.95
N GLU A 42 -1.36 -1.36 -1.86
CA GLU A 42 -2.62 -2.00 -1.48
C GLU A 42 -2.42 -3.43 -0.96
N ALA A 43 -1.44 -4.16 -1.51
CA ALA A 43 -1.21 -5.56 -1.16
C ALA A 43 -0.77 -5.75 0.29
N TRP A 44 0.15 -4.90 0.80
CA TRP A 44 0.61 -5.03 2.20
C TRP A 44 -0.55 -4.85 3.18
N GLN A 45 -1.46 -3.92 2.89
CA GLN A 45 -2.59 -3.65 3.78
C GLN A 45 -3.56 -4.83 3.80
N ILE A 46 -3.85 -5.40 2.63
CA ILE A 46 -4.71 -6.58 2.53
C ILE A 46 -4.06 -7.76 3.27
N GLU A 47 -2.77 -7.99 3.06
CA GLU A 47 -2.04 -9.08 3.72
C GLU A 47 -2.07 -8.94 5.25
N GLU A 48 -1.78 -7.75 5.79
CA GLU A 48 -1.81 -7.50 7.23
C GLU A 48 -3.21 -7.65 7.82
N ILE A 49 -4.26 -7.19 7.12
CA ILE A 49 -5.65 -7.41 7.58
C ILE A 49 -5.96 -8.91 7.63
N GLN A 50 -5.61 -9.66 6.59
CA GLN A 50 -5.86 -11.10 6.56
C GLN A 50 -5.08 -11.85 7.64
N LYS A 51 -3.86 -11.40 7.95
CA LYS A 51 -3.06 -11.96 9.03
C LYS A 51 -3.67 -11.64 10.40
N ALA A 52 -4.02 -10.37 10.66
CA ALA A 52 -4.64 -9.95 11.91
C ALA A 52 -5.98 -10.66 12.17
N LEU A 53 -6.77 -10.93 11.12
CA LEU A 53 -8.00 -11.73 11.23
C LEU A 53 -7.69 -13.17 11.69
N LYS A 54 -6.65 -13.80 11.13
CA LYS A 54 -6.25 -15.15 11.55
C LYS A 54 -5.76 -15.20 13.00
N GLU A 55 -4.96 -14.21 13.42
CA GLU A 55 -4.48 -14.08 14.80
C GLU A 55 -5.67 -13.89 15.77
N ALA A 56 -6.63 -13.03 15.40
CA ALA A 56 -7.85 -12.81 16.17
C ALA A 56 -8.72 -14.08 16.28
N ASP A 57 -8.91 -14.80 15.17
CA ASP A 57 -9.66 -16.06 15.13
C ASP A 57 -8.96 -17.16 15.96
N ALA A 58 -7.63 -17.13 16.03
CA ALA A 58 -6.82 -18.00 16.89
C ALA A 58 -6.81 -17.57 18.36
N GLY A 59 -7.41 -16.42 18.70
CA GLY A 59 -7.44 -15.87 20.05
C GLY A 59 -6.11 -15.26 20.50
N GLU A 60 -5.20 -14.95 19.56
CA GLU A 60 -3.89 -14.33 19.82
C GLU A 60 -4.04 -12.84 20.13
N PHE A 61 -4.68 -12.54 21.25
CA PHE A 61 -4.81 -11.17 21.76
C PHE A 61 -3.83 -10.93 22.91
N ALA A 62 -3.37 -9.69 23.01
CA ALA A 62 -2.63 -9.24 24.18
C ALA A 62 -3.49 -9.38 25.45
N THR A 63 -2.86 -9.83 26.52
CA THR A 63 -3.46 -9.88 27.84
C THR A 63 -3.70 -8.47 28.39
N ALA A 64 -4.62 -8.35 29.35
CA ALA A 64 -4.88 -7.08 30.03
C ALA A 64 -3.60 -6.50 30.68
N ALA A 65 -2.69 -7.35 31.17
CA ALA A 65 -1.43 -6.92 31.77
C ALA A 65 -0.49 -6.28 30.74
N GLU A 66 -0.37 -6.87 29.55
CA GLU A 66 0.44 -6.34 28.45
C GLU A 66 -0.11 -5.00 27.95
N VAL A 67 -1.44 -4.91 27.79
CA VAL A 67 -2.11 -3.65 27.42
C VAL A 67 -1.84 -2.55 28.45
N ASN A 68 -1.93 -2.87 29.74
CA ASN A 68 -1.65 -1.91 30.82
C ASN A 68 -0.18 -1.46 30.84
N ALA A 69 0.76 -2.37 30.58
CA ALA A 69 2.19 -2.03 30.52
C ALA A 69 2.50 -1.05 29.38
N VAL A 70 1.94 -1.28 28.19
CA VAL A 70 2.08 -0.36 27.05
C VAL A 70 1.46 0.99 27.39
N ALA A 71 0.25 1.02 27.95
CA ALA A 71 -0.44 2.26 28.28
C ALA A 71 0.30 3.09 29.34
N ALA A 72 0.95 2.44 30.32
CA ALA A 72 1.79 3.11 31.32
C ALA A 72 3.04 3.76 30.71
N LYS A 73 3.71 3.06 29.77
CA LYS A 73 4.90 3.58 29.06
C LYS A 73 4.59 4.89 28.32
N TRP A 74 3.46 4.97 27.62
CA TRP A 74 3.14 6.17 26.85
C TRP A 74 2.65 7.33 27.73
N ARG A 75 1.93 7.05 28.82
CA ARG A 75 1.54 8.09 29.79
C ARG A 75 2.73 8.72 30.50
N ALA A 76 3.75 7.94 30.82
CA ALA A 76 4.96 8.44 31.48
C ALA A 76 5.78 9.41 30.60
N ASN A 77 5.63 9.34 29.27
CA ASN A 77 6.34 10.18 28.31
C ASN A 77 5.45 11.27 27.68
N ALA A 78 4.21 11.43 28.15
CA ALA A 78 3.25 12.43 27.66
C ALA A 78 3.35 13.77 28.42
N GLY A 79 4.57 14.19 28.76
CA GLY A 79 4.90 15.44 29.45
C GLY A 79 5.64 16.42 28.55
#